data_AF-A0A7X5WPT1-F1
#
_entry.id   AF-A0A7X5WPT1-F1
#
_cell.length_a   1.000
_cell.length_b   1.000
_cell.length_c   1.000
_cell.angle_alpha   90.00
_cell.angle_beta   90.00
_cell.angle_gamma   90.00
#
_symmetry.space_group_name_H-M   'P 1'
#
loop_
_entity.id
_entity.type
_entity.pdbx_description
1 polymer ?
#
loop_
_entity_poly.entity_id
_entity_poly.type
_entity_poly.pdbx_seq_one_letter_code
_entity_poly.pdbx_strand_id
1 'polypeptide(L)' 'MQDTKTIIDEFGTHATDTGSPEVQVALLTERINHLTEHLKV' A
#
# COMPACT_ATOMS: atom_id res chain seq x y z
N MET A 1 -9.05 3.91 -3.56
CA MET A 1 -7.79 3.86 -2.78
C MET A 1 -8.01 2.80 -1.73
N GLN A 2 -7.23 1.73 -1.73
CA GLN A 2 -7.24 0.77 -0.63
C GLN A 2 -6.82 1.47 0.66
N ASP A 3 -7.47 1.11 1.77
CA ASP A 3 -7.12 1.65 3.08
C ASP A 3 -5.78 1.06 3.53
N THR A 4 -4.92 1.90 4.15
CA THR A 4 -3.61 1.48 4.67
C THR A 4 -3.70 0.26 5.60
N LYS A 5 -4.80 0.14 6.36
CA LYS A 5 -5.06 -1.01 7.24
C LYS A 5 -5.22 -2.30 6.45
N THR A 6 -5.97 -2.26 5.34
CA THR A 6 -6.15 -3.43 4.45
C THR A 6 -4.81 -3.92 3.91
N ILE A 7 -3.92 -3.01 3.51
CA ILE A 7 -2.59 -3.38 3.01
C ILE A 7 -1.72 -4.00 4.11
N ILE A 8 -1.78 -3.50 5.34
CA ILE A 8 -1.06 -4.09 6.48
C ILE A 8 -1.61 -5.47 6.82
N ASP A 9 -2.93 -5.67 6.76
CA ASP A 9 -3.55 -6.98 7.03
C ASP A 9 -3.21 -8.01 5.94
N GLU A 10 -3.01 -7.59 4.69
CA GLU A 10 -2.69 -8.46 3.56
C GLU A 10 -1.19 -8.81 3.46
N PHE A 11 -0.31 -7.83 3.72
CA PHE A 11 1.14 -7.96 3.48
C PHE A 11 1.99 -7.95 4.75
N GLY A 12 1.42 -7.56 5.89
CA GLY A 12 2.12 -7.50 7.16
C GLY A 12 2.25 -8.87 7.80
N THR A 13 3.40 -9.12 8.43
CA THR A 13 3.65 -10.37 9.16
C THR A 13 2.91 -10.43 10.50
N HIS A 14 2.52 -9.27 11.03
CA HIS A 14 1.73 -9.10 12.24
C HIS A 14 0.98 -7.76 12.18
N ALA A 15 -0.08 -7.58 12.98
CA ALA A 15 -1.00 -6.44 12.86
C ALA A 15 -0.37 -5.04 13.09
N THR A 16 0.84 -4.98 13.65
CA THR A 16 1.59 -3.73 13.85
C THR A 16 2.78 -3.60 12.89
N ASP A 17 2.90 -4.49 11.92
CA ASP A 17 3.98 -4.51 10.95
C ASP A 17 3.73 -3.42 9.89
N THR A 18 4.13 -2.20 10.21
CA THR A 18 4.02 -1.05 9.31
C THR A 18 5.33 -0.77 8.56
N GLY A 19 6.40 -1.52 8.86
CA GLY A 19 7.76 -1.18 8.47
C GLY A 19 8.45 -2.22 7.59
N SER A 20 7.87 -3.40 7.44
CA SER A 20 8.44 -4.44 6.56
C SER A 20 8.54 -3.97 5.11
N PRO A 21 9.57 -4.44 4.39
CA PRO A 21 9.72 -4.14 2.97
C PRO A 21 8.46 -4.45 2.16
N GLU A 22 7.77 -5.55 2.45
CA GLU A 22 6.58 -6.02 1.77
C GLU A 22 5.41 -5.03 1.92
N VAL A 23 5.12 -4.60 3.16
CA VAL A 23 4.08 -3.61 3.44
C VAL A 23 4.40 -2.26 2.80
N GLN A 24 5.65 -1.80 2.91
CA GLN A 24 6.08 -0.53 2.33
C GLN A 24 6.00 -0.55 0.79
N VAL A 25 6.40 -1.65 0.14
CA VAL A 25 6.28 -1.81 -1.32
C VAL A 25 4.82 -1.81 -1.75
N ALA A 26 3.94 -2.51 -1.04
CA ALA A 26 2.51 -2.53 -1.34
C ALA A 26 1.89 -1.12 -1.23
N LEU A 27 2.19 -0.38 -0.15
CA LEU A 27 1.72 0.99 0.04
C LEU A 27 2.19 1.95 -1.06
N LEU A 28 3.48 1.88 -1.43
CA LEU A 28 4.03 2.70 -2.49
C LEU A 28 3.44 2.35 -3.85
N THR A 29 3.19 1.06 -4.11
CA THR A 29 2.58 0.57 -5.36
C THR A 29 1.16 1.10 -5.53
N GLU A 30 0.31 0.97 -4.49
CA GLU A 30 -1.05 1.51 -4.52
C GLU A 30 -1.04 3.03 -4.76
N ARG A 31 -0.12 3.75 -4.13
CA ARG A 31 0.02 5.19 -4.31
C ARG A 31 0.47 5.57 -5.73
N ILE A 32 1.38 4.80 -6.33
CA ILE A 32 1.81 4.98 -7.72
C ILE A 32 0.64 4.73 -8.67
N ASN A 33 -0.12 3.66 -8.49
CA ASN A 33 -1.28 3.34 -9.32
C ASN A 33 -2.33 4.44 -9.25
N HIS A 34 -2.65 4.90 -8.05
CA HIS A 34 -3.60 5.99 -7.84
C HIS A 34 -3.15 7.29 -8.52
N LEU A 35 -1.88 7.69 -8.34
CA LEU A 35 -1.35 8.89 -8.98
C LEU A 35 -1.29 8.75 -10.51
N THR A 36 -0.95 7.56 -11.00
CA THR A 36 -0.93 7.29 -12.44
C THR A 36 -2.32 7.48 -13.05
N GLU A 37 -3.36 6.96 -12.41
CA GLU A 37 -4.74 7.14 -12.87
C GLU A 37 -5.18 8.60 -12.80
N HIS A 38 -4.86 9.29 -11.71
CA HIS A 38 -5.18 10.72 -11.55
C HIS A 38 -4.57 11.61 -12.65
N LEU A 39 -3.40 11.23 -13.16
CA LEU A 39 -2.68 11.97 -14.19
C LEU A 39 -3.10 11.61 -15.62
N LYS A 40 -3.99 10.64 -15.82
CA LYS A 40 -4.58 10.35 -17.15
C LYS A 40 -5.66 11.39 -17.48
N VAL A 41 -5.64 11.89 -18.73
CA VAL A 41 -6.58 12.87 -19.29
C VAL A 41 -7.53 12.18 -20.26
#